data_AF-A0A838IHF0-F1
#
_entry.id   AF-A0A838IHF0-F1
#
_cell.length_a   1.000
_cell.length_b   1.000
_cell.length_c   1.000
_cell.angle_alpha   90.00
_cell.angle_beta   90.00
_cell.angle_gamma   90.00
#
_symmetry.space_group_name_H-M   'P 1'
#
loop_
_entity.id
_entity.type
_entity.pdbx_description
1 polymer ?
#
loop_
_entity_poly.entity_id
_entity_poly.type
_entity_poly.pdbx_seq_one_letter_code
_entity_poly.pdbx_strand_id
1 'polypeptide(L)'
;MQKRACVIGRSVLGRAIVGELFGSRGPVVYVLAAVHGSERSAVSFGERLRAPLLGGLAERAGVQVFLVGAANPDGIALRTRNNANDVDLNRNFDTKNFEPGVGGQCALSEPESQAIARTILALRPCAILTIHCCEPCMDYDGPSDELAQAMGSASGFPVYKLYAAAGSLGSWAGHELDIPIITVEFAAQELIDTGEQLWRVEHSIEAAFEWAARQPAAEPLVLEEVLEALEAPEFEPFVIGHTTAGLELRAERVGVGEGAPVLIVAGAHDNARRALHVAEHVRRVLISEAATICPTVLITAANPDTMARDSAASLDFKGPQASALAALIDQISPALVIVIDQAHDHDRIDTWGAPTELRDKLATGDLALGAPDGAPVLPASFLGHLREREIACVRLGVATDFAMGDVREQPFEFADIEVFSRAVLRLVS
;
A
#
# COMPACT_ATOMS: atom_id res chain seq x y z
N MET A 1 -8.67 1.29 20.51
CA MET A 1 -8.29 2.22 19.43
C MET A 1 -6.93 1.78 18.96
N GLN A 2 -6.75 1.41 17.70
CA GLN A 2 -5.43 1.00 17.22
C GLN A 2 -5.13 1.75 15.93
N LYS A 3 -4.21 2.72 16.04
CA LYS A 3 -3.60 3.39 14.90
C LYS A 3 -2.96 2.31 14.03
N ARG A 4 -3.33 2.23 12.75
CA ARG A 4 -2.82 1.18 11.84
C ARG A 4 -1.94 1.72 10.72
N ALA A 5 -1.74 3.02 10.67
CA ALA A 5 -0.63 3.63 9.96
C ALA A 5 -0.34 5.02 10.57
N CYS A 6 0.76 5.64 10.19
CA CYS A 6 1.17 7.00 10.56
C CYS A 6 2.10 7.60 9.50
N VAL A 7 2.36 8.92 9.58
CA VAL A 7 3.39 9.57 8.77
C VAL A 7 4.71 9.55 9.56
N ILE A 8 5.74 8.90 9.02
CA ILE A 8 7.05 8.75 9.69
C ILE A 8 8.03 9.88 9.36
N GLY A 9 7.68 10.68 8.36
CA GLY A 9 8.43 11.81 7.86
C GLY A 9 7.88 12.28 6.52
N ARG A 10 8.54 13.25 5.91
CA ARG A 10 8.22 13.76 4.58
C ARG A 10 9.45 13.76 3.71
N SER A 11 9.27 13.55 2.41
CA SER A 11 10.33 13.62 1.42
C SER A 11 10.82 15.05 1.20
N VAL A 12 11.86 15.20 0.38
CA VAL A 12 12.40 16.52 -0.05
C VAL A 12 11.31 17.43 -0.62
N LEU A 13 10.40 16.89 -1.43
CA LEU A 13 9.28 17.64 -2.03
C LEU A 13 8.03 17.66 -1.15
N GLY A 14 8.11 17.19 0.10
CA GLY A 14 7.05 17.28 1.10
C GLY A 14 6.01 16.15 1.08
N ARG A 15 6.20 15.12 0.25
CA ARG A 15 5.28 13.95 0.21
C ARG A 15 5.41 13.15 1.49
N ALA A 16 4.28 12.72 2.05
CA ALA A 16 4.27 11.89 3.24
C ALA A 16 4.96 10.55 2.99
N ILE A 17 5.81 10.14 3.93
CA ILE A 17 6.36 8.78 4.01
C ILE A 17 5.49 8.05 5.02
N VAL A 18 4.67 7.13 4.53
CA VAL A 18 3.62 6.47 5.33
C VAL A 18 4.14 5.12 5.82
N GLY A 19 4.01 4.89 7.13
CA GLY A 19 4.29 3.61 7.77
C GLY A 19 3.00 2.96 8.27
N GLU A 20 2.80 1.68 8.00
CA GLU A 20 1.58 0.92 8.28
C GLU A 20 1.86 -0.24 9.25
N LEU A 21 1.04 -0.38 10.30
CA LEU A 21 1.17 -1.43 11.29
C LEU A 21 0.16 -2.55 11.04
N PHE A 22 0.67 -3.77 10.90
CA PHE A 22 -0.09 -5.01 10.81
C PHE A 22 0.25 -5.95 11.98
N GLY A 23 -0.67 -6.85 12.30
CA GLY A 23 -0.56 -7.72 13.46
C GLY A 23 -0.88 -6.99 14.78
N SER A 24 -1.09 -7.77 15.85
CA SER A 24 -1.53 -7.25 17.15
C SER A 24 -0.59 -7.58 18.31
N ARG A 25 0.42 -8.44 18.10
CA ARG A 25 1.27 -8.98 19.17
C ARG A 25 2.58 -9.53 18.64
N GLY A 26 3.56 -9.63 19.53
CA GLY A 26 4.83 -10.32 19.28
C GLY A 26 5.95 -9.40 18.76
N PRO A 27 7.07 -10.00 18.32
CA PRO A 27 8.22 -9.29 17.77
C PRO A 27 7.84 -8.40 16.57
N VAL A 28 8.55 -7.28 16.39
CA VAL A 28 8.32 -6.32 15.31
C VAL A 28 9.27 -6.61 14.14
N VAL A 29 8.71 -6.84 12.95
CA VAL A 29 9.46 -6.89 11.68
C VAL A 29 9.23 -5.58 10.94
N TYR A 30 10.31 -4.93 10.51
CA TYR A 30 10.23 -3.71 9.70
C TYR A 30 10.39 -4.04 8.22
N VAL A 31 9.41 -3.73 7.40
CA VAL A 31 9.43 -3.98 5.95
C VAL A 31 9.50 -2.64 5.22
N LEU A 32 10.51 -2.50 4.37
CA LEU A 32 10.80 -1.33 3.57
C LEU A 32 10.69 -1.68 2.09
N ALA A 33 10.08 -0.82 1.29
CA ALA A 33 10.07 -0.97 -0.16
C ALA A 33 10.33 0.37 -0.85
N ALA A 34 10.83 0.29 -2.09
CA ALA A 34 11.05 1.43 -2.96
C ALA A 34 11.95 2.51 -2.32
N VAL A 35 13.08 2.08 -1.73
CA VAL A 35 14.18 2.99 -1.37
C VAL A 35 14.76 3.64 -2.63
N HIS A 36 14.78 2.91 -3.74
CA HIS A 36 15.00 3.47 -5.06
C HIS A 36 13.69 3.55 -5.85
N GLY A 37 13.34 4.73 -6.33
CA GLY A 37 12.05 4.99 -6.95
C GLY A 37 11.87 4.39 -8.36
N SER A 38 12.96 4.07 -9.05
CA SER A 38 12.94 3.44 -10.37
C SER A 38 12.79 1.91 -10.33
N GLU A 39 12.85 1.28 -9.15
CA GLU A 39 12.74 -0.18 -9.00
C GLU A 39 11.27 -0.61 -9.00
N ARG A 40 10.67 -0.76 -10.20
CA ARG A 40 9.20 -0.91 -10.32
C ARG A 40 8.66 -2.18 -9.66
N SER A 41 9.43 -3.26 -9.56
CA SER A 41 9.02 -4.46 -8.79
C SER A 41 8.93 -4.16 -7.30
N ALA A 42 9.87 -3.39 -6.74
CA ALA A 42 9.84 -2.94 -5.34
C ALA A 42 8.71 -1.94 -5.09
N VAL A 43 8.46 -1.00 -6.02
CA VAL A 43 7.29 -0.09 -5.97
C VAL A 43 5.98 -0.87 -6.04
N SER A 44 5.86 -1.77 -7.03
CA SER A 44 4.72 -2.68 -7.18
C SER A 44 4.50 -3.49 -5.93
N PHE A 45 5.59 -3.95 -5.32
CA PHE A 45 5.55 -4.68 -4.08
C PHE A 45 4.93 -3.81 -2.97
N GLY A 46 5.55 -2.65 -2.71
CA GLY A 46 5.13 -1.72 -1.69
C GLY A 46 3.69 -1.24 -1.87
N GLU A 47 3.26 -0.94 -3.09
CA GLU A 47 1.97 -0.32 -3.44
C GLU A 47 0.83 -1.32 -3.71
N ARG A 48 1.11 -2.51 -4.25
CA ARG A 48 0.04 -3.39 -4.81
C ARG A 48 -0.22 -4.64 -3.98
N LEU A 49 0.77 -5.18 -3.27
CA LEU A 49 0.71 -6.60 -2.88
C LEU A 49 0.38 -6.89 -1.41
N ARG A 50 0.43 -5.92 -0.49
CA ARG A 50 0.77 -6.33 0.89
C ARG A 50 -0.01 -5.80 2.09
N ALA A 51 -1.01 -4.92 2.00
CA ALA A 51 -1.80 -4.62 3.20
C ALA A 51 -2.67 -5.81 3.70
N PRO A 52 -3.48 -6.49 2.85
CA PRO A 52 -4.28 -7.64 3.28
C PRO A 52 -3.43 -8.89 3.55
N LEU A 53 -2.40 -9.14 2.72
CA LEU A 53 -1.53 -10.30 2.81
C LEU A 53 -0.68 -10.26 4.08
N LEU A 54 -0.01 -9.13 4.35
CA LEU A 54 0.80 -8.98 5.56
C LEU A 54 -0.05 -9.03 6.82
N GLY A 55 -1.24 -8.43 6.81
CA GLY A 55 -2.18 -8.53 7.92
C GLY A 55 -2.49 -9.97 8.30
N GLY A 56 -2.88 -10.80 7.32
CA GLY A 56 -3.19 -12.20 7.55
C GLY A 56 -1.97 -13.02 7.99
N LEU A 57 -0.81 -12.80 7.37
CA LEU A 57 0.44 -13.49 7.71
C LEU A 57 0.96 -13.12 9.10
N ALA A 58 0.98 -11.82 9.42
CA ALA A 58 1.45 -11.30 10.70
C ALA A 58 0.61 -11.85 11.86
N GLU A 59 -0.71 -11.85 11.72
CA GLU A 59 -1.61 -12.35 12.76
C GLU A 59 -1.46 -13.87 12.97
N ARG A 60 -1.29 -14.64 11.88
CA ARG A 60 -1.05 -16.10 11.95
C ARG A 60 0.28 -16.43 12.62
N ALA A 61 1.35 -15.74 12.24
CA ALA A 61 2.67 -15.95 12.83
C ALA A 61 2.77 -15.40 14.26
N GLY A 62 1.88 -14.48 14.66
CA GLY A 62 1.93 -13.83 15.96
C GLY A 62 3.07 -12.82 16.05
N VAL A 63 3.26 -12.04 14.98
CA VAL A 63 4.24 -10.95 14.89
C VAL A 63 3.54 -9.63 14.57
N GLN A 64 4.26 -8.54 14.78
CA GLN A 64 3.87 -7.21 14.33
C GLN A 64 4.72 -6.84 13.12
N VAL A 65 4.12 -6.22 12.11
CA VAL A 65 4.80 -5.82 10.89
C VAL A 65 4.58 -4.35 10.68
N PHE A 66 5.67 -3.57 10.67
CA PHE A 66 5.62 -2.17 10.28
C PHE A 66 6.10 -2.06 8.83
N LEU A 67 5.23 -1.62 7.92
CA LEU A 67 5.51 -1.49 6.49
C LEU A 67 5.67 -0.03 6.11
N VAL A 68 6.77 0.33 5.47
CA VAL A 68 6.87 1.55 4.66
C VAL A 68 6.99 1.12 3.21
N GLY A 69 5.87 1.21 2.49
CA GLY A 69 5.78 0.75 1.11
C GLY A 69 6.39 1.68 0.07
N ALA A 70 6.58 2.95 0.42
CA ALA A 70 7.17 3.97 -0.43
C ALA A 70 8.19 4.80 0.35
N ALA A 71 9.41 4.25 0.50
CA ALA A 71 10.48 4.92 1.25
C ALA A 71 11.02 6.17 0.53
N ASN A 72 10.96 6.21 -0.80
CA ASN A 72 11.36 7.34 -1.64
C ASN A 72 10.21 7.82 -2.53
N PRO A 73 9.16 8.46 -1.97
CA PRO A 73 7.97 8.83 -2.75
C PRO A 73 8.29 9.86 -3.85
N ASP A 74 9.35 10.66 -3.69
CA ASP A 74 9.81 11.59 -4.73
C ASP A 74 10.47 10.86 -5.89
N GLY A 75 11.37 9.92 -5.60
CA GLY A 75 12.00 9.09 -6.61
C GLY A 75 10.98 8.26 -7.38
N ILE A 76 9.93 7.77 -6.72
CA ILE A 76 8.82 7.05 -7.38
C ILE A 76 8.12 7.98 -8.37
N ALA A 77 7.71 9.17 -7.93
CA ALA A 77 7.03 10.15 -8.78
C ALA A 77 7.90 10.60 -9.97
N LEU A 78 9.22 10.71 -9.76
CA LEU A 78 10.19 11.10 -10.79
C LEU A 78 10.71 9.92 -11.62
N ARG A 79 10.39 8.68 -11.23
CA ARG A 79 10.93 7.42 -11.79
C ARG A 79 12.46 7.37 -11.79
N THR A 80 13.07 7.89 -10.74
CA THR A 80 14.52 7.93 -10.54
C THR A 80 14.96 6.96 -9.45
N ARG A 81 16.18 6.44 -9.58
CA ARG A 81 16.81 5.65 -8.50
C ARG A 81 16.94 6.50 -7.24
N ASN A 82 17.44 7.71 -7.43
CA ASN A 82 17.75 8.66 -6.35
C ASN A 82 16.50 9.45 -5.92
N ASN A 83 16.58 10.14 -4.79
CA ASN A 83 15.54 11.08 -4.35
C ASN A 83 15.56 12.39 -5.16
N ALA A 84 14.74 13.38 -4.80
CA ALA A 84 14.66 14.65 -5.53
C ALA A 84 15.94 15.51 -5.47
N ASN A 85 16.86 15.25 -4.54
CA ASN A 85 18.18 15.90 -4.48
C ASN A 85 19.26 15.14 -5.28
N ASP A 86 18.88 14.10 -6.03
CA ASP A 86 19.80 13.19 -6.73
C ASP A 86 20.77 12.45 -5.78
N VAL A 87 20.32 12.14 -4.56
CA VAL A 87 21.06 11.32 -3.59
C VAL A 87 20.56 9.87 -3.62
N ASP A 88 21.50 8.91 -3.68
CA ASP A 88 21.19 7.49 -3.47
C ASP A 88 20.94 7.27 -1.97
N LEU A 89 19.67 7.06 -1.61
CA LEU A 89 19.26 6.88 -0.21
C LEU A 89 19.93 5.65 0.42
N ASN A 90 20.20 4.59 -0.36
CA ASN A 90 20.93 3.42 0.12
C ASN A 90 22.46 3.66 0.12
N ARG A 91 22.90 4.91 0.13
CA ARG A 91 24.26 5.36 0.44
C ARG A 91 24.28 6.48 1.49
N ASN A 92 23.13 6.88 2.04
CA ASN A 92 22.99 8.05 2.91
C ASN A 92 22.85 7.71 4.41
N PHE A 93 23.10 6.47 4.84
CA PHE A 93 23.03 6.09 6.26
C PHE A 93 24.35 6.35 7.01
N ASP A 94 24.25 6.53 8.34
CA ASP A 94 25.35 6.90 9.24
C ASP A 94 26.27 5.72 9.58
N THR A 95 26.92 5.19 8.55
CA THR A 95 27.96 4.17 8.73
C THR A 95 29.31 4.82 9.05
N LYS A 96 30.15 4.15 9.84
CA LYS A 96 31.52 4.58 10.16
C LYS A 96 32.39 4.81 8.92
N ASN A 97 32.10 4.11 7.83
CA ASN A 97 32.77 4.24 6.54
C ASN A 97 32.01 5.12 5.54
N PHE A 98 31.03 5.92 5.98
CA PHE A 98 30.31 6.84 5.10
C PHE A 98 31.29 7.78 4.38
N GLU A 99 31.05 7.97 3.08
CA GLU A 99 31.82 8.89 2.25
C GLU A 99 30.88 9.89 1.55
N PRO A 100 31.16 11.21 1.63
CA PRO A 100 30.38 12.21 0.89
C PRO A 100 30.41 11.95 -0.62
N GLY A 101 29.30 12.23 -1.30
CA GLY A 101 29.18 12.08 -2.75
C GLY A 101 27.84 11.49 -3.13
N VAL A 102 27.86 10.25 -3.64
CA VAL A 102 26.65 9.53 -4.11
C VAL A 102 25.59 9.44 -3.00
N GLY A 103 26.03 9.28 -1.75
CA GLY A 103 25.18 9.23 -0.57
C GLY A 103 24.92 10.58 0.08
N GLY A 104 25.11 11.71 -0.60
CA GLY A 104 24.88 13.05 -0.04
C GLY A 104 26.11 13.69 0.59
N GLN A 105 25.95 14.90 1.13
CA GLN A 105 27.07 15.72 1.65
C GLN A 105 27.55 15.26 3.03
N CYS A 106 26.66 14.67 3.82
CA CYS A 106 26.96 14.03 5.09
C CYS A 106 25.96 12.88 5.32
N ALA A 107 26.29 11.98 6.24
CA ALA A 107 25.37 10.92 6.63
C ALA A 107 24.03 11.51 7.09
N LEU A 108 22.95 10.82 6.72
CA LEU A 108 21.57 11.19 7.01
C LEU A 108 21.24 12.64 6.58
N SER A 109 21.85 13.13 5.49
CA SER A 109 21.51 14.44 4.93
C SER A 109 20.08 14.51 4.40
N GLU A 110 19.53 13.38 3.92
CA GLU A 110 18.22 13.34 3.28
C GLU A 110 17.10 13.09 4.28
N PRO A 111 15.96 13.80 4.16
CA PRO A 111 14.84 13.65 5.08
C PRO A 111 14.23 12.25 5.04
N GLU A 112 14.26 11.57 3.88
CA GLU A 112 13.82 10.17 3.73
C GLU A 112 14.67 9.23 4.59
N SER A 113 16.00 9.32 4.48
CA SER A 113 16.94 8.49 5.26
C SER A 113 16.82 8.77 6.75
N GLN A 114 16.63 10.04 7.15
CA GLN A 114 16.38 10.39 8.55
C GLN A 114 15.07 9.77 9.07
N ALA A 115 13.99 9.76 8.27
CA ALA A 115 12.73 9.14 8.66
C ALA A 115 12.88 7.63 8.88
N ILE A 116 13.59 6.94 7.96
CA ILE A 116 13.89 5.51 8.07
C ILE A 116 14.75 5.24 9.31
N ALA A 117 15.82 6.02 9.52
CA ALA A 117 16.73 5.85 10.65
C ALA A 117 16.03 6.06 12.00
N ARG A 118 15.23 7.13 12.15
CA ARG A 118 14.44 7.37 13.36
C ARG A 118 13.46 6.22 13.62
N THR A 119 12.81 5.73 12.57
CA THR A 119 11.88 4.60 12.65
C THR A 119 12.59 3.33 13.15
N ILE A 120 13.74 2.98 12.60
CA ILE A 120 14.53 1.80 13.03
C ILE A 120 14.93 1.93 14.51
N LEU A 121 15.45 3.08 14.92
CA LEU A 121 15.88 3.32 16.29
C LEU A 121 14.73 3.29 17.30
N ALA A 122 13.54 3.74 16.87
CA ALA A 122 12.35 3.78 17.69
C ALA A 122 11.69 2.39 17.79
N LEU A 123 11.53 1.69 16.66
CA LEU A 123 10.91 0.37 16.61
C LEU A 123 11.77 -0.73 17.21
N ARG A 124 13.10 -0.63 17.09
CA ARG A 124 14.06 -1.71 17.41
C ARG A 124 13.59 -3.06 16.87
N PRO A 125 13.39 -3.17 15.54
CA PRO A 125 12.79 -4.36 14.96
C PRO A 125 13.70 -5.58 15.17
N CYS A 126 13.11 -6.77 15.31
CA CYS A 126 13.86 -8.01 15.38
C CYS A 126 14.43 -8.43 14.01
N ALA A 127 13.90 -7.89 12.92
CA ALA A 127 14.43 -8.01 11.57
C ALA A 127 13.94 -6.87 10.67
N ILE A 128 14.75 -6.54 9.66
CA ILE A 128 14.41 -5.62 8.59
C ILE A 128 14.36 -6.40 7.27
N LEU A 129 13.29 -6.24 6.50
CA LEU A 129 13.20 -6.73 5.12
C LEU A 129 13.14 -5.53 4.19
N THR A 130 14.18 -5.30 3.40
CA THR A 130 14.20 -4.24 2.39
C THR A 130 14.00 -4.84 1.01
N ILE A 131 13.00 -4.35 0.29
CA ILE A 131 12.58 -4.92 -0.99
C ILE A 131 13.17 -4.07 -2.11
N HIS A 132 13.95 -4.73 -2.96
CA HIS A 132 14.73 -4.15 -4.05
C HIS A 132 14.56 -4.97 -5.34
N CYS A 133 15.32 -4.61 -6.36
CA CYS A 133 15.41 -5.41 -7.57
C CYS A 133 16.83 -5.51 -8.12
N CYS A 134 16.87 -6.44 -9.06
CA CYS A 134 17.69 -6.51 -10.25
C CYS A 134 18.90 -7.43 -10.16
N GLU A 135 19.00 -8.17 -9.06
CA GLU A 135 19.91 -9.29 -8.88
C GLU A 135 19.21 -10.37 -8.05
N PRO A 136 18.49 -11.34 -8.65
CA PRO A 136 17.52 -12.17 -7.93
C PRO A 136 18.16 -13.00 -6.82
N CYS A 137 18.04 -12.55 -5.57
CA CYS A 137 18.64 -13.20 -4.41
C CYS A 137 18.06 -12.73 -3.07
N MET A 138 18.44 -13.46 -2.02
CA MET A 138 18.38 -13.01 -0.63
C MET A 138 19.78 -12.52 -0.25
N ASP A 139 19.99 -11.21 -0.37
CA ASP A 139 21.16 -10.55 0.17
C ASP A 139 20.94 -10.23 1.65
N TYR A 140 22.01 -10.29 2.45
CA TYR A 140 21.88 -10.25 3.90
C TYR A 140 23.11 -9.70 4.62
N ASP A 141 22.86 -8.83 5.60
CA ASP A 141 23.87 -8.22 6.47
C ASP A 141 23.55 -8.48 7.95
N GLY A 142 24.52 -8.26 8.84
CA GLY A 142 24.35 -8.50 10.28
C GLY A 142 24.08 -9.97 10.63
N PRO A 143 23.43 -10.25 11.78
CA PRO A 143 23.16 -11.61 12.27
C PRO A 143 21.96 -12.28 11.57
N SER A 144 22.03 -12.38 10.23
CA SER A 144 20.88 -12.75 9.37
C SER A 144 20.98 -14.10 8.69
N ASP A 145 22.03 -14.90 8.92
CA ASP A 145 22.24 -16.16 8.20
C ASP A 145 21.05 -17.14 8.30
N GLU A 146 20.49 -17.35 9.51
CA GLU A 146 19.33 -18.25 9.67
C GLU A 146 18.10 -17.72 8.95
N LEU A 147 17.84 -16.41 9.06
CA LEU A 147 16.72 -15.74 8.41
C LEU A 147 16.83 -15.84 6.88
N ALA A 148 18.01 -15.51 6.32
CA ALA A 148 18.27 -15.57 4.89
C ALA A 148 18.06 -17.00 4.34
N GLN A 149 18.57 -18.02 5.04
CA GLN A 149 18.39 -19.41 4.65
C GLN A 149 16.94 -19.89 4.73
N ALA A 150 16.19 -19.48 5.76
CA ALA A 150 14.77 -19.78 5.88
C ALA A 150 13.98 -19.17 4.71
N MET A 151 14.19 -17.88 4.43
CA MET A 151 13.52 -17.17 3.33
C MET A 151 13.90 -17.76 1.96
N GLY A 152 15.18 -18.03 1.71
CA GLY A 152 15.66 -18.61 0.46
C GLY A 152 15.14 -20.03 0.23
N SER A 153 15.11 -20.87 1.28
CA SER A 153 14.59 -22.24 1.18
C SER A 153 13.09 -22.27 0.87
N ALA A 154 12.31 -21.37 1.45
CA ALA A 154 10.87 -21.29 1.25
C ALA A 154 10.49 -20.76 -0.15
N SER A 155 11.29 -19.85 -0.69
CA SER A 155 11.00 -19.15 -1.95
C SER A 155 11.75 -19.67 -3.16
N GLY A 156 12.80 -20.46 -2.96
CA GLY A 156 13.73 -20.85 -4.02
C GLY A 156 14.62 -19.71 -4.53
N PHE A 157 14.66 -18.56 -3.86
CA PHE A 157 15.63 -17.52 -4.16
C PHE A 157 17.03 -17.95 -3.68
N PRO A 158 18.08 -17.73 -4.49
CA PRO A 158 19.43 -18.03 -4.07
C PRO A 158 19.83 -17.10 -2.92
N VAL A 159 20.57 -17.63 -1.95
CA VAL A 159 21.03 -16.89 -0.78
C VAL A 159 22.52 -16.62 -0.93
N TYR A 160 22.89 -15.36 -1.08
CA TYR A 160 24.29 -14.94 -1.11
C TYR A 160 24.40 -13.44 -0.83
N LYS A 161 25.53 -13.03 -0.27
CA LYS A 161 25.78 -11.62 0.07
C LYS A 161 26.19 -10.83 -1.17
N LEU A 162 25.51 -9.70 -1.38
CA LEU A 162 26.00 -8.60 -2.19
C LEU A 162 26.98 -7.78 -1.32
N TYR A 163 27.76 -6.92 -1.96
CA TYR A 163 28.82 -6.18 -1.27
C TYR A 163 28.24 -5.19 -0.24
N ALA A 164 28.83 -5.12 0.95
CA ALA A 164 28.47 -4.13 1.97
C ALA A 164 29.00 -2.74 1.55
N ALA A 165 28.11 -1.88 1.05
CA ALA A 165 28.48 -0.55 0.58
C ALA A 165 28.55 0.47 1.72
N ALA A 166 29.45 1.46 1.59
CA ALA A 166 29.48 2.62 2.47
C ALA A 166 28.14 3.36 2.45
N GLY A 167 27.63 3.72 3.62
CA GLY A 167 26.36 4.41 3.80
C GLY A 167 25.12 3.60 3.43
N SER A 168 25.22 2.29 3.16
CA SER A 168 24.03 1.48 2.89
C SER A 168 23.24 1.16 4.15
N LEU A 169 21.95 0.93 3.97
CA LEU A 169 21.05 0.51 5.04
C LEU A 169 21.50 -0.82 5.64
N GLY A 170 21.88 -1.79 4.80
CA GLY A 170 22.41 -3.08 5.22
C GLY A 170 23.66 -2.93 6.10
N SER A 171 24.59 -2.05 5.71
CA SER A 171 25.78 -1.78 6.49
C SER A 171 25.46 -1.15 7.85
N TRP A 172 24.58 -0.15 7.87
CA TRP A 172 24.22 0.56 9.09
C TRP A 172 23.41 -0.30 10.06
N ALA A 173 22.29 -0.86 9.60
CA ALA A 173 21.41 -1.66 10.45
C ALA A 173 22.03 -3.02 10.82
N GLY A 174 22.62 -3.71 9.83
CA GLY A 174 23.20 -5.03 10.01
C GLY A 174 24.49 -5.02 10.83
N HIS A 175 25.50 -4.29 10.38
CA HIS A 175 26.85 -4.37 10.98
C HIS A 175 27.05 -3.44 12.18
N GLU A 176 26.33 -2.31 12.25
CA GLU A 176 26.54 -1.33 13.34
C GLU A 176 25.47 -1.38 14.43
N LEU A 177 24.22 -1.69 14.07
CA LEU A 177 23.12 -1.83 15.03
C LEU A 177 22.84 -3.28 15.45
N ASP A 178 23.50 -4.26 14.82
CA ASP A 178 23.31 -5.69 15.07
C ASP A 178 21.85 -6.16 14.85
N ILE A 179 21.16 -5.52 13.90
CA ILE A 179 19.78 -5.86 13.52
C ILE A 179 19.83 -6.77 12.28
N PRO A 180 19.22 -7.97 12.32
CA PRO A 180 19.11 -8.81 11.14
C PRO A 180 18.42 -8.05 9.99
N ILE A 181 19.05 -7.98 8.82
CA ILE A 181 18.49 -7.35 7.63
C ILE A 181 18.67 -8.23 6.40
N ILE A 182 17.58 -8.41 5.65
CA ILE A 182 17.55 -9.08 4.36
C ILE A 182 17.15 -8.07 3.30
N THR A 183 17.95 -7.97 2.25
CA THR A 183 17.61 -7.34 0.99
C THR A 183 17.00 -8.41 0.08
N VAL A 184 15.68 -8.32 -0.14
CA VAL A 184 14.98 -9.21 -1.07
C VAL A 184 15.07 -8.58 -2.45
N GLU A 185 15.90 -9.18 -3.31
CA GLU A 185 16.15 -8.68 -4.65
C GLU A 185 15.32 -9.43 -5.69
N PHE A 186 14.48 -8.71 -6.42
CA PHE A 186 13.74 -9.28 -7.56
C PHE A 186 14.61 -9.46 -8.81
N ALA A 187 14.17 -10.30 -9.74
CA ALA A 187 14.93 -10.57 -10.96
C ALA A 187 14.98 -9.39 -11.95
N ALA A 188 14.02 -8.45 -11.88
CA ALA A 188 13.88 -7.40 -12.88
C ALA A 188 13.39 -6.07 -12.29
N GLN A 189 13.72 -4.98 -13.01
CA GLN A 189 13.16 -3.64 -12.76
C GLN A 189 11.66 -3.56 -13.07
N GLU A 190 11.14 -4.55 -13.79
CA GLU A 190 9.73 -4.66 -14.18
C GLU A 190 8.82 -4.90 -12.97
N LEU A 191 7.51 -4.89 -13.18
CA LEU A 191 6.55 -5.20 -12.12
C LEU A 191 6.66 -6.67 -11.70
N ILE A 192 6.16 -6.96 -10.50
CA ILE A 192 5.84 -8.35 -10.14
C ILE A 192 4.58 -8.73 -10.93
N ASP A 193 4.76 -9.40 -12.06
CA ASP A 193 3.71 -9.62 -13.06
C ASP A 193 3.37 -11.09 -13.26
N THR A 194 4.01 -12.00 -12.52
CA THR A 194 3.71 -13.44 -12.57
C THR A 194 3.28 -13.99 -11.21
N GLY A 195 2.33 -14.93 -11.24
CA GLY A 195 1.90 -15.67 -10.04
C GLY A 195 3.04 -16.44 -9.37
N GLU A 196 4.06 -16.87 -10.13
CA GLU A 196 5.26 -17.50 -9.57
C GLU A 196 6.08 -16.52 -8.72
N GLN A 197 6.35 -15.32 -9.22
CA GLN A 197 7.08 -14.31 -8.46
C GLN A 197 6.32 -13.94 -7.18
N LEU A 198 5.00 -13.74 -7.26
CA LEU A 198 4.15 -13.51 -6.09
C LEU A 198 4.24 -14.64 -5.08
N TRP A 199 4.08 -15.88 -5.53
CA TRP A 199 4.16 -17.05 -4.66
C TRP A 199 5.49 -17.12 -3.91
N ARG A 200 6.63 -16.94 -4.61
CA ARG A 200 7.96 -16.95 -3.99
C ARG A 200 8.10 -15.86 -2.94
N VAL A 201 7.54 -14.69 -3.23
CA VAL A 201 7.57 -13.47 -2.42
C VAL A 201 6.71 -13.60 -1.16
N GLU A 202 5.55 -14.21 -1.27
CA GLU A 202 4.70 -14.55 -0.13
C GLU A 202 5.36 -15.58 0.78
N HIS A 203 5.89 -16.67 0.21
CA HIS A 203 6.53 -17.75 0.99
C HIS A 203 7.84 -17.29 1.65
N SER A 204 8.60 -16.40 1.00
CA SER A 204 9.77 -15.78 1.64
C SER A 204 9.38 -14.96 2.87
N ILE A 205 8.30 -14.17 2.80
CA ILE A 205 7.85 -13.35 3.92
C ILE A 205 7.20 -14.18 5.02
N GLU A 206 6.42 -15.20 4.67
CA GLU A 206 5.86 -16.12 5.65
C GLU A 206 6.96 -16.78 6.47
N ALA A 207 8.01 -17.28 5.80
CA ALA A 207 9.18 -17.84 6.48
C ALA A 207 9.91 -16.81 7.36
N ALA A 208 10.00 -15.55 6.92
CA ALA A 208 10.58 -14.48 7.73
C ALA A 208 9.75 -14.22 9.00
N PHE A 209 8.43 -14.27 8.91
CA PHE A 209 7.53 -14.03 10.05
C PHE A 209 7.52 -15.21 11.02
N GLU A 210 7.57 -16.44 10.51
CA GLU A 210 7.74 -17.64 11.35
C GLU A 210 9.10 -17.64 12.06
N TRP A 211 10.16 -17.19 11.40
CA TRP A 211 11.46 -16.97 12.04
C TRP A 211 11.38 -15.87 13.10
N ALA A 212 10.74 -14.75 12.79
CA ALA A 212 10.59 -13.62 13.69
C ALA A 212 9.78 -13.99 14.95
N ALA A 213 8.73 -14.81 14.82
CA ALA A 213 7.91 -15.27 15.94
C ALA A 213 8.70 -16.06 17.00
N ARG A 214 9.88 -16.59 16.65
CA ARG A 214 10.80 -17.28 17.58
C ARG A 214 11.75 -16.34 18.31
N GLN A 215 11.81 -15.08 17.89
CA GLN A 215 12.65 -14.06 18.53
C GLN A 215 12.00 -13.51 19.79
N PRO A 216 12.79 -12.94 20.72
CA PRO A 216 12.22 -12.21 21.86
C PRO A 216 11.27 -11.12 21.39
N ALA A 217 10.07 -11.06 21.99
CA ALA A 217 9.15 -9.96 21.72
C ALA A 217 9.75 -8.63 22.17
N ALA A 218 9.48 -7.57 21.41
CA ALA A 218 9.72 -6.22 21.87
C ALA A 218 8.95 -5.99 23.17
N GLU A 219 9.47 -5.16 24.08
CA GLU A 219 8.74 -4.81 25.30
C GLU A 219 7.36 -4.21 24.94
N PRO A 220 6.28 -4.62 25.62
CA PRO A 220 4.89 -4.41 25.18
C PRO A 220 4.38 -2.96 25.22
N LEU A 221 5.25 -1.96 25.36
CA LEU A 221 4.87 -0.56 25.63
C LEU A 221 5.58 0.50 24.76
N VAL A 222 6.31 0.11 23.70
CA VAL A 222 7.06 1.08 22.89
C VAL A 222 6.38 1.39 21.55
N LEU A 223 5.70 0.43 20.92
CA LEU A 223 5.28 0.60 19.54
C LEU A 223 4.17 1.63 19.37
N GLU A 224 3.07 1.53 20.13
CA GLU A 224 1.99 2.52 20.08
C GLU A 224 2.48 3.92 20.49
N GLU A 225 3.32 4.04 21.51
CA GLU A 225 3.91 5.32 21.92
C GLU A 225 4.84 5.90 20.84
N VAL A 226 5.61 5.04 20.15
CA VAL A 226 6.43 5.42 19.00
C VAL A 226 5.57 5.88 17.84
N LEU A 227 4.48 5.17 17.52
CA LEU A 227 3.52 5.56 16.48
C LEU A 227 2.71 6.81 16.86
N GLU A 228 2.57 7.11 18.15
CA GLU A 228 2.00 8.36 18.66
C GLU A 228 2.99 9.53 18.58
N ALA A 229 4.29 9.26 18.76
CA ALA A 229 5.36 10.26 18.65
C ALA A 229 5.72 10.57 17.18
N LEU A 230 5.55 9.60 16.28
CA LEU A 230 5.53 9.83 14.84
C LEU A 230 4.24 10.60 14.49
N GLU A 231 4.27 11.46 13.45
CA GLU A 231 3.22 12.45 13.20
C GLU A 231 1.82 11.80 13.28
N ALA A 232 0.93 12.43 14.06
CA ALA A 232 -0.43 11.95 14.30
C ALA A 232 -1.07 11.56 12.97
N PRO A 233 -1.81 10.44 12.92
CA PRO A 233 -2.24 9.92 11.64
C PRO A 233 -3.15 10.95 10.97
N GLU A 234 -2.81 11.30 9.73
CA GLU A 234 -3.70 12.09 8.85
C GLU A 234 -4.96 11.30 8.46
N PHE A 235 -5.17 10.13 9.06
CA PHE A 235 -6.26 9.21 8.78
C PHE A 235 -6.71 8.39 10.01
N GLU A 236 -7.98 7.98 10.02
CA GLU A 236 -8.62 7.31 11.15
C GLU A 236 -9.36 6.04 10.68
N PRO A 237 -8.86 4.83 10.99
CA PRO A 237 -9.57 3.59 10.68
C PRO A 237 -10.73 3.33 11.65
N PHE A 238 -11.85 2.86 11.13
CA PHE A 238 -13.02 2.50 11.93
C PHE A 238 -13.80 1.33 11.31
N VAL A 239 -14.55 0.62 12.15
CA VAL A 239 -15.40 -0.51 11.72
C VAL A 239 -16.79 0.03 11.40
N ILE A 240 -17.29 -0.27 10.19
CA ILE A 240 -18.63 0.16 9.75
C ILE A 240 -19.67 -0.94 9.87
N GLY A 241 -19.24 -2.18 10.07
CA GLY A 241 -20.13 -3.31 10.28
C GLY A 241 -19.39 -4.64 10.22
N HIS A 242 -20.16 -5.71 10.13
CA HIS A 242 -19.62 -7.05 9.90
C HIS A 242 -20.23 -7.63 8.63
N THR A 243 -19.44 -8.43 7.93
CA THR A 243 -19.88 -9.13 6.74
C THR A 243 -20.73 -10.35 7.06
N THR A 244 -21.21 -11.04 6.03
CA THR A 244 -21.97 -12.28 6.23
C THR A 244 -21.11 -13.39 6.84
N ALA A 245 -19.81 -13.45 6.51
CA ALA A 245 -18.89 -14.39 7.15
C ALA A 245 -18.41 -13.95 8.55
N GLY A 246 -18.87 -12.80 9.05
CA GLY A 246 -18.47 -12.26 10.36
C GLY A 246 -17.12 -11.54 10.35
N LEU A 247 -16.55 -11.24 9.18
CA LEU A 247 -15.37 -10.39 9.07
C LEU A 247 -15.76 -8.93 9.33
N GLU A 248 -14.86 -8.16 9.93
CA GLU A 248 -15.08 -6.72 10.08
C GLU A 248 -15.02 -6.03 8.72
N LEU A 249 -16.07 -5.27 8.40
CA LEU A 249 -16.06 -4.34 7.29
C LEU A 249 -15.49 -3.01 7.79
N ARG A 250 -14.34 -2.62 7.25
CA ARG A 250 -13.53 -1.50 7.73
C ARG A 250 -13.52 -0.36 6.72
N ALA A 251 -13.51 0.86 7.25
CA ALA A 251 -13.36 2.10 6.51
C ALA A 251 -12.29 2.97 7.16
N GLU A 252 -11.81 3.97 6.44
CA GLU A 252 -10.79 4.89 6.89
C GLU A 252 -11.21 6.31 6.56
N ARG A 253 -11.05 7.25 7.50
CA ARG A 253 -11.24 8.69 7.25
C ARG A 253 -9.90 9.31 6.92
N VAL A 254 -9.84 10.24 5.98
CA VAL A 254 -8.66 11.04 5.61
C VAL A 254 -9.15 12.41 5.14
N GLY A 255 -8.31 13.44 5.19
CA GLY A 255 -8.66 14.76 4.69
C GLY A 255 -9.26 15.70 5.74
N VAL A 256 -8.81 16.95 5.75
CA VAL A 256 -9.29 18.01 6.69
C VAL A 256 -9.75 19.29 5.99
N GLY A 257 -9.78 19.30 4.65
CA GLY A 257 -10.20 20.45 3.84
C GLY A 257 -11.70 20.74 3.93
N GLU A 258 -12.13 21.84 3.27
CA GLU A 258 -13.53 22.21 3.16
C GLU A 258 -14.20 21.51 1.97
N GLY A 259 -15.45 21.08 2.09
CA GLY A 259 -16.19 20.46 0.99
C GLY A 259 -17.22 19.42 1.46
N ALA A 260 -18.07 18.97 0.53
CA ALA A 260 -18.91 17.79 0.79
C ALA A 260 -18.02 16.55 0.88
N PRO A 261 -18.23 15.66 1.85
CA PRO A 261 -17.39 14.48 2.00
C PRO A 261 -17.48 13.55 0.80
N VAL A 262 -16.40 12.83 0.54
CA VAL A 262 -16.31 11.83 -0.53
C VAL A 262 -16.26 10.43 0.09
N LEU A 263 -17.07 9.50 -0.41
CA LEU A 263 -16.98 8.09 -0.08
C LEU A 263 -16.35 7.33 -1.26
N ILE A 264 -15.19 6.73 -1.05
CA ILE A 264 -14.54 5.88 -2.03
C ILE A 264 -14.76 4.42 -1.64
N VAL A 265 -15.31 3.63 -2.56
CA VAL A 265 -15.61 2.21 -2.35
C VAL A 265 -14.90 1.38 -3.42
N ALA A 266 -14.11 0.41 -2.99
CA ALA A 266 -13.42 -0.53 -3.87
C ALA A 266 -13.59 -1.98 -3.39
N GLY A 267 -13.17 -2.95 -4.21
CA GLY A 267 -13.14 -4.36 -3.80
C GLY A 267 -14.53 -4.95 -3.55
N ALA A 268 -15.53 -4.56 -4.33
CA ALA A 268 -16.89 -5.08 -4.23
C ALA A 268 -17.08 -6.46 -4.91
N HIS A 269 -16.21 -6.82 -5.87
CA HIS A 269 -16.31 -8.03 -6.70
C HIS A 269 -15.13 -9.00 -6.47
N ASP A 270 -15.34 -10.31 -6.72
CA ASP A 270 -14.38 -11.41 -6.52
C ASP A 270 -13.06 -11.27 -7.29
N ASN A 271 -13.14 -10.84 -8.55
CA ASN A 271 -11.99 -10.79 -9.45
C ASN A 271 -11.24 -9.45 -9.43
N ALA A 272 -11.62 -8.52 -8.54
CA ALA A 272 -11.24 -7.11 -8.49
C ALA A 272 -9.76 -6.77 -8.20
N ARG A 273 -8.79 -7.65 -8.47
CA ARG A 273 -7.37 -7.48 -8.10
C ARG A 273 -6.76 -6.17 -8.63
N ARG A 274 -6.98 -5.82 -9.90
CA ARG A 274 -6.50 -4.53 -10.47
C ARG A 274 -7.17 -3.32 -9.81
N ALA A 275 -8.47 -3.39 -9.53
CA ALA A 275 -9.21 -2.31 -8.86
C ALA A 275 -8.77 -2.12 -7.40
N LEU A 276 -8.43 -3.21 -6.70
CA LEU A 276 -7.83 -3.17 -5.36
C LEU A 276 -6.46 -2.49 -5.38
N HIS A 277 -5.62 -2.78 -6.38
CA HIS A 277 -4.34 -2.09 -6.56
C HIS A 277 -4.52 -0.59 -6.79
N VAL A 278 -5.50 -0.21 -7.62
CA VAL A 278 -5.84 1.21 -7.82
C VAL A 278 -6.33 1.85 -6.53
N ALA A 279 -7.21 1.18 -5.78
CA ALA A 279 -7.74 1.68 -4.53
C ALA A 279 -6.66 1.89 -3.45
N GLU A 280 -5.68 0.98 -3.35
CA GLU A 280 -4.57 1.12 -2.42
C GLU A 280 -3.60 2.25 -2.82
N HIS A 281 -3.34 2.41 -4.12
CA HIS A 281 -2.55 3.56 -4.58
C HIS A 281 -3.28 4.88 -4.30
N VAL A 282 -4.59 4.93 -4.61
CA VAL A 282 -5.46 6.07 -4.29
C VAL A 282 -5.40 6.37 -2.80
N ARG A 283 -5.51 5.35 -1.94
CA ARG A 283 -5.39 5.49 -0.48
C ARG A 283 -4.15 6.26 -0.07
N ARG A 284 -2.99 5.85 -0.57
CA ARG A 284 -1.68 6.45 -0.22
C ARG A 284 -1.55 7.87 -0.71
N VAL A 285 -1.99 8.11 -1.94
CA VAL A 285 -2.01 9.45 -2.53
C VAL A 285 -2.91 10.39 -1.72
N LEU A 286 -4.10 9.94 -1.31
CA LEU A 286 -4.99 10.71 -0.46
C LEU A 286 -4.39 11.00 0.91
N ILE A 287 -3.64 10.04 1.48
CA ILE A 287 -2.89 10.27 2.72
C ILE A 287 -1.84 11.36 2.48
N SER A 288 -1.05 11.30 1.40
CA SER A 288 -0.03 12.32 1.14
C SER A 288 -0.58 13.74 0.94
N GLU A 289 -1.84 13.86 0.51
CA GLU A 289 -2.53 15.12 0.22
C GLU A 289 -3.60 15.45 1.29
N ALA A 290 -3.58 14.78 2.45
CA ALA A 290 -4.66 14.88 3.44
C ALA A 290 -4.92 16.30 3.94
N ALA A 291 -3.90 17.16 3.95
CA ALA A 291 -4.02 18.56 4.35
C ALA A 291 -4.81 19.42 3.34
N THR A 292 -4.97 18.98 2.09
CA THR A 292 -5.51 19.78 0.99
C THR A 292 -6.81 19.23 0.40
N ILE A 293 -7.19 18.00 0.75
CA ILE A 293 -8.40 17.35 0.25
C ILE A 293 -9.58 17.46 1.22
N CYS A 294 -10.80 17.43 0.69
CA CYS A 294 -12.01 17.39 1.50
C CYS A 294 -12.13 16.09 2.32
N PRO A 295 -13.00 16.04 3.35
CA PRO A 295 -13.13 14.87 4.21
C PRO A 295 -13.54 13.65 3.38
N THR A 296 -12.68 12.64 3.36
CA THR A 296 -12.83 11.46 2.51
C THR A 296 -12.90 10.21 3.38
N VAL A 297 -13.86 9.35 3.09
CA VAL A 297 -13.98 8.02 3.69
C VAL A 297 -13.64 6.99 2.63
N LEU A 298 -12.70 6.09 2.91
CA LEU A 298 -12.24 5.06 1.99
C LEU A 298 -12.58 3.67 2.53
N ILE A 299 -13.07 2.81 1.64
CA ILE A 299 -13.27 1.37 1.85
C ILE A 299 -12.52 0.66 0.73
N THR A 300 -11.32 0.15 1.03
CA THR A 300 -10.48 -0.56 0.05
C THR A 300 -10.99 -1.96 -0.25
N ALA A 301 -11.66 -2.62 0.70
CA ALA A 301 -12.23 -3.96 0.55
C ALA A 301 -13.68 -3.99 1.03
N ALA A 302 -14.62 -3.70 0.12
CA ALA A 302 -16.04 -3.67 0.44
C ALA A 302 -16.66 -5.07 0.58
N ASN A 303 -16.06 -6.10 -0.05
CA ASN A 303 -16.51 -7.50 0.03
C ASN A 303 -15.38 -8.46 0.46
N PRO A 304 -14.86 -8.34 1.69
CA PRO A 304 -13.72 -9.15 2.14
C PRO A 304 -14.06 -10.64 2.27
N ASP A 305 -15.34 -11.01 2.37
CA ASP A 305 -15.79 -12.42 2.40
C ASP A 305 -15.32 -13.20 1.18
N THR A 306 -15.38 -12.54 0.04
CA THR A 306 -15.04 -13.12 -1.27
C THR A 306 -13.54 -13.10 -1.52
N MET A 307 -12.84 -12.13 -0.94
CA MET A 307 -11.37 -12.08 -0.98
C MET A 307 -10.72 -13.12 -0.06
N ALA A 308 -11.37 -13.45 1.07
CA ALA A 308 -10.87 -14.43 2.04
C ALA A 308 -11.03 -15.89 1.59
N ARG A 309 -11.91 -16.14 0.61
CA ARG A 309 -12.11 -17.47 0.02
C ARG A 309 -11.50 -17.43 -1.36
N ASP A 310 -10.40 -18.14 -1.55
CA ASP A 310 -9.70 -18.29 -2.84
C ASP A 310 -10.54 -19.15 -3.83
N SER A 311 -11.83 -18.86 -3.97
CA SER A 311 -12.81 -19.63 -4.74
C SER A 311 -13.62 -18.74 -5.67
N ALA A 312 -13.78 -19.20 -6.92
CA ALA A 312 -14.54 -18.54 -7.99
C ALA A 312 -16.07 -18.51 -7.76
N ALA A 313 -16.53 -18.75 -6.53
CA ALA A 313 -17.93 -18.64 -6.18
C ALA A 313 -18.20 -17.21 -5.69
N SER A 314 -18.72 -16.37 -6.60
CA SER A 314 -19.33 -15.08 -6.26
C SER A 314 -20.23 -15.25 -5.03
N LEU A 315 -19.75 -14.79 -3.89
CA LEU A 315 -20.64 -14.41 -2.82
C LEU A 315 -21.07 -12.99 -3.17
N ASP A 316 -22.16 -12.91 -3.94
CA ASP A 316 -22.88 -11.68 -4.21
C ASP A 316 -22.88 -10.83 -2.95
N PHE A 317 -22.41 -9.61 -3.05
CA PHE A 317 -22.33 -8.62 -1.98
C PHE A 317 -23.65 -8.58 -1.17
N LYS A 318 -23.67 -9.26 -0.01
CA LYS A 318 -24.90 -9.61 0.71
C LYS A 318 -25.43 -8.46 1.57
N GLY A 319 -26.63 -8.67 2.12
CA GLY A 319 -27.40 -7.71 2.91
C GLY A 319 -26.64 -6.98 4.03
N PRO A 320 -25.83 -7.65 4.89
CA PRO A 320 -25.13 -6.98 5.99
C PRO A 320 -24.14 -5.91 5.50
N GLN A 321 -23.34 -6.22 4.48
CA GLN A 321 -22.39 -5.27 3.90
C GLN A 321 -23.11 -4.09 3.25
N ALA A 322 -24.17 -4.36 2.47
CA ALA A 322 -24.98 -3.32 1.83
C ALA A 322 -25.64 -2.38 2.86
N SER A 323 -26.11 -2.95 3.98
CA SER A 323 -26.72 -2.20 5.07
C SER A 323 -25.70 -1.33 5.81
N ALA A 324 -24.48 -1.85 6.03
CA ALA A 324 -23.39 -1.08 6.64
C ALA A 324 -22.97 0.10 5.76
N LEU A 325 -22.85 -0.10 4.44
CA LEU A 325 -22.61 0.98 3.48
C LEU A 325 -23.74 2.01 3.45
N ALA A 326 -25.00 1.57 3.46
CA ALA A 326 -26.16 2.46 3.53
C ALA A 326 -26.20 3.28 4.83
N ALA A 327 -25.86 2.67 5.96
CA ALA A 327 -25.77 3.37 7.24
C ALA A 327 -24.59 4.37 7.28
N LEU A 328 -23.46 4.04 6.64
CA LEU A 328 -22.33 4.96 6.53
C LEU A 328 -22.68 6.15 5.65
N ILE A 329 -23.26 5.93 4.45
CA ILE A 329 -23.61 7.03 3.55
C ILE A 329 -24.63 7.98 4.20
N ASP A 330 -25.54 7.45 5.02
CA ASP A 330 -26.50 8.26 5.79
C ASP A 330 -25.82 9.19 6.80
N GLN A 331 -24.70 8.76 7.38
CA GLN A 331 -23.94 9.57 8.35
C GLN A 331 -23.13 10.69 7.70
N ILE A 332 -22.71 10.50 6.45
CA ILE A 332 -21.84 11.44 5.73
C ILE A 332 -22.57 12.24 4.66
N SER A 333 -23.86 12.01 4.42
CA SER A 333 -24.63 12.75 3.42
C SER A 333 -24.78 14.23 3.79
N PRO A 334 -24.73 15.18 2.82
CA PRO A 334 -24.53 14.95 1.39
C PRO A 334 -23.09 14.55 1.06
N ALA A 335 -22.91 13.61 0.13
CA ALA A 335 -21.60 13.10 -0.24
C ALA A 335 -21.50 12.83 -1.75
N LEU A 336 -20.27 12.74 -2.27
CA LEU A 336 -19.99 12.14 -3.57
C LEU A 336 -19.52 10.70 -3.35
N VAL A 337 -20.07 9.74 -4.10
CA VAL A 337 -19.59 8.35 -4.07
C VAL A 337 -18.67 8.10 -5.26
N ILE A 338 -17.47 7.60 -5.02
CA ILE A 338 -16.55 7.12 -6.05
C ILE A 338 -16.43 5.60 -5.88
N VAL A 339 -16.60 4.86 -6.96
CA VAL A 339 -16.49 3.40 -6.97
C VAL A 339 -15.32 3.01 -7.85
N ILE A 340 -14.32 2.35 -7.28
CA ILE A 340 -13.19 1.79 -8.04
C ILE A 340 -13.48 0.32 -8.27
N ASP A 341 -13.69 -0.03 -9.53
CA ASP A 341 -14.24 -1.33 -9.92
C ASP A 341 -13.61 -1.82 -11.24
N GLN A 342 -13.82 -3.08 -11.58
CA GLN A 342 -13.33 -3.65 -12.83
C GLN A 342 -14.23 -3.32 -14.02
N ALA A 343 -13.58 -3.08 -15.16
CA ALA A 343 -14.19 -2.98 -16.48
C ALA A 343 -13.68 -4.12 -17.38
N HIS A 344 -14.55 -4.67 -18.23
CA HIS A 344 -14.21 -5.80 -19.10
C HIS A 344 -13.48 -5.40 -20.39
N ASP A 345 -13.46 -4.11 -20.70
CA ASP A 345 -13.13 -3.61 -22.02
C ASP A 345 -11.98 -2.61 -21.96
N HIS A 346 -12.19 -1.42 -21.38
CA HIS A 346 -11.17 -0.36 -21.31
C HIS A 346 -11.26 0.46 -20.02
N ASP A 347 -10.15 1.10 -19.67
CA ASP A 347 -10.10 2.06 -18.55
C ASP A 347 -11.00 3.25 -18.84
N ARG A 348 -11.93 3.55 -17.93
CA ARG A 348 -12.92 4.59 -18.15
C ARG A 348 -13.50 5.17 -16.86
N ILE A 349 -14.11 6.33 -16.99
CA ILE A 349 -14.93 6.97 -15.96
C ILE A 349 -16.39 6.94 -16.42
N ASP A 350 -17.22 6.17 -15.72
CA ASP A 350 -18.68 6.25 -15.88
C ASP A 350 -19.23 7.15 -14.76
N THR A 351 -20.25 7.94 -15.06
CA THR A 351 -20.94 8.73 -14.03
C THR A 351 -22.37 8.27 -13.94
N TRP A 352 -22.95 8.30 -12.75
CA TRP A 352 -24.31 7.87 -12.48
C TRP A 352 -24.98 8.87 -11.53
N GLY A 353 -26.03 9.53 -11.99
CA GLY A 353 -26.68 10.61 -11.23
C GLY A 353 -25.80 11.86 -11.02
N ALA A 354 -24.67 11.98 -11.75
CA ALA A 354 -23.75 13.10 -11.59
C ALA A 354 -24.21 14.38 -12.30
N PRO A 355 -24.10 15.56 -11.65
CA PRO A 355 -24.41 16.84 -12.29
C PRO A 355 -23.44 17.15 -13.43
N THR A 356 -23.85 18.03 -14.34
CA THR A 356 -23.05 18.39 -15.54
C THR A 356 -21.68 18.96 -15.16
N GLU A 357 -21.62 19.79 -14.12
CA GLU A 357 -20.35 20.42 -13.66
C GLU A 357 -19.30 19.38 -13.24
N LEU A 358 -19.74 18.30 -12.58
CA LEU A 358 -18.85 17.21 -12.18
C LEU A 358 -18.35 16.42 -13.40
N ARG A 359 -19.23 16.20 -14.39
CA ARG A 359 -18.87 15.55 -15.66
C ARG A 359 -17.86 16.39 -16.45
N ASP A 360 -18.04 17.71 -16.49
CA ASP A 360 -17.12 18.62 -17.19
C ASP A 360 -15.73 18.63 -16.55
N LYS A 361 -15.64 18.60 -15.21
CA LYS A 361 -14.35 18.46 -14.49
C LYS A 361 -13.62 17.18 -14.91
N LEU A 362 -14.35 16.06 -15.01
CA LEU A 362 -13.78 14.76 -15.36
C LEU A 362 -13.36 14.67 -16.85
N ALA A 363 -14.01 15.43 -17.74
CA ALA A 363 -13.71 15.44 -19.18
C ALA A 363 -12.31 15.96 -19.53
N THR A 364 -11.65 16.64 -18.58
CA THR A 364 -10.28 17.16 -18.74
C THR A 364 -9.19 16.15 -18.34
N GLY A 365 -9.58 14.93 -17.99
CA GLY A 365 -8.69 13.85 -17.52
C GLY A 365 -8.07 13.01 -18.62
N ASP A 366 -7.12 12.16 -18.21
CA ASP A 366 -6.46 11.18 -19.10
C ASP A 366 -7.32 9.91 -19.31
N LEU A 367 -8.40 9.74 -18.54
CA LEU A 367 -9.35 8.64 -18.68
C LEU A 367 -10.54 9.04 -19.56
N ALA A 368 -10.98 8.11 -20.41
CA ALA A 368 -12.16 8.30 -21.25
C ALA A 368 -13.43 8.38 -20.40
N LEU A 369 -14.32 9.33 -20.72
CA LEU A 369 -15.67 9.37 -20.15
C LEU A 369 -16.58 8.40 -20.89
N GLY A 370 -17.14 7.44 -20.15
CA GLY A 370 -18.14 6.50 -20.63
C GLY A 370 -19.56 7.08 -20.63
N ALA A 371 -20.54 6.22 -20.93
CA ALA A 371 -21.93 6.65 -21.02
C ALA A 371 -22.49 7.07 -19.64
N PRO A 372 -23.39 8.07 -19.55
CA PRO A 372 -23.86 8.65 -18.28
C PRO A 372 -24.72 7.76 -17.36
N ASP A 373 -24.83 6.46 -17.62
CA ASP A 373 -25.74 5.54 -16.93
C ASP A 373 -25.14 4.14 -16.70
N GLY A 374 -23.81 3.99 -16.80
CA GLY A 374 -23.14 2.75 -16.42
C GLY A 374 -23.29 2.52 -14.91
N ALA A 375 -24.26 1.70 -14.50
CA ALA A 375 -24.46 1.39 -13.09
C ALA A 375 -23.17 0.78 -12.50
N PRO A 376 -22.69 1.27 -11.35
CA PRO A 376 -21.52 0.69 -10.69
C PRO A 376 -21.83 -0.71 -10.18
N VAL A 377 -20.80 -1.54 -10.01
CA VAL A 377 -20.94 -2.90 -9.50
C VAL A 377 -21.05 -2.86 -7.97
N LEU A 378 -22.22 -2.41 -7.51
CA LEU A 378 -22.63 -2.31 -6.12
C LEU A 378 -23.99 -3.01 -5.94
N PRO A 379 -24.38 -3.37 -4.70
CA PRO A 379 -25.68 -3.97 -4.44
C PRO A 379 -26.82 -3.11 -4.98
N ALA A 380 -27.79 -3.75 -5.63
CA ALA A 380 -28.98 -3.06 -6.13
C ALA A 380 -29.73 -2.29 -5.01
N SER A 381 -29.72 -2.80 -3.77
CA SER A 381 -30.29 -2.10 -2.61
C SER A 381 -29.54 -0.82 -2.28
N PHE A 382 -28.20 -0.83 -2.32
CA PHE A 382 -27.40 0.36 -2.07
C PHE A 382 -27.54 1.36 -3.22
N LEU A 383 -27.60 0.89 -4.48
CA LEU A 383 -27.89 1.76 -5.62
C LEU A 383 -29.29 2.36 -5.56
N GLY A 384 -30.30 1.62 -5.11
CA GLY A 384 -31.61 2.18 -4.83
C GLY A 384 -31.52 3.33 -3.82
N HIS A 385 -30.77 3.11 -2.73
CA HIS A 385 -30.55 4.10 -1.67
C HIS A 385 -29.85 5.37 -2.16
N LEU A 386 -28.82 5.25 -3.02
CA LEU A 386 -28.17 6.42 -3.62
C LEU A 386 -29.13 7.21 -4.52
N ARG A 387 -29.96 6.52 -5.31
CA ARG A 387 -30.97 7.13 -6.20
C ARG A 387 -32.03 7.90 -5.41
N GLU A 388 -32.57 7.27 -4.37
CA GLU A 388 -33.61 7.86 -3.51
C GLU A 388 -33.15 9.15 -2.83
N ARG A 389 -31.83 9.27 -2.60
CA ARG A 389 -31.21 10.43 -1.95
C ARG A 389 -30.50 11.38 -2.92
N GLU A 390 -30.65 11.15 -4.23
CA GLU A 390 -30.03 11.96 -5.28
C GLU A 390 -28.50 12.10 -5.12
N ILE A 391 -27.86 11.03 -4.65
CA ILE A 391 -26.41 11.00 -4.41
C ILE A 391 -25.69 10.67 -5.71
N ALA A 392 -24.80 11.57 -6.13
CA ALA A 392 -23.96 11.37 -7.30
C ALA A 392 -22.96 10.22 -7.07
N CYS A 393 -22.81 9.38 -8.08
CA CYS A 393 -21.84 8.29 -8.10
C CYS A 393 -20.93 8.41 -9.33
N VAL A 394 -19.63 8.25 -9.14
CA VAL A 394 -18.63 8.14 -10.20
C VAL A 394 -18.02 6.75 -10.12
N ARG A 395 -17.95 6.03 -11.23
CA ARG A 395 -17.31 4.73 -11.34
C ARG A 395 -16.01 4.89 -12.12
N LEU A 396 -14.91 4.49 -11.51
CA LEU A 396 -13.61 4.31 -12.13
C LEU A 396 -13.49 2.83 -12.52
N GLY A 397 -13.69 2.55 -13.81
CA GLY A 397 -13.58 1.20 -14.37
C GLY A 397 -12.15 0.90 -14.77
N VAL A 398 -11.57 -0.14 -14.17
CA VAL A 398 -10.19 -0.61 -14.40
C VAL A 398 -10.23 -1.84 -15.31
N ALA A 399 -9.66 -1.73 -16.50
CA ALA A 399 -9.68 -2.77 -17.51
C ALA A 399 -9.00 -4.06 -17.02
N THR A 400 -9.62 -5.20 -17.32
CA THR A 400 -9.01 -6.53 -17.15
C THR A 400 -8.86 -7.23 -18.49
N ASP A 401 -7.69 -7.78 -18.76
CA ASP A 401 -7.43 -8.58 -19.97
C ASP A 401 -7.96 -10.02 -19.80
N PHE A 402 -9.27 -10.20 -19.63
CA PHE A 402 -9.89 -11.52 -19.77
C PHE A 402 -10.44 -11.68 -21.19
N ALA A 403 -9.54 -11.87 -22.15
CA ALA A 403 -9.93 -12.58 -23.36
C ALA A 403 -10.15 -14.06 -22.97
N MET A 404 -11.39 -14.53 -23.02
CA MET A 404 -11.70 -15.95 -22.82
C MET A 404 -10.88 -16.80 -23.80
N GLY A 405 -9.73 -17.32 -23.38
CA GLY A 405 -8.95 -18.29 -24.16
C GLY A 405 -7.42 -18.22 -24.05
N ASP A 406 -6.81 -17.09 -23.66
CA ASP A 406 -5.35 -16.97 -23.58
C ASP A 406 -4.89 -16.44 -22.21
N VAL A 407 -4.30 -17.33 -21.41
CA VAL A 407 -3.79 -17.05 -20.06
C VAL A 407 -2.43 -16.36 -20.14
N ARG A 408 -2.43 -15.12 -20.61
CA ARG A 408 -1.32 -14.18 -20.36
C ARG A 408 -1.94 -12.86 -19.95
N GLU A 409 -2.08 -12.65 -18.64
CA GLU A 409 -2.34 -11.33 -18.09
C GLU A 409 -1.26 -10.38 -18.64
N GLN A 410 -1.65 -9.34 -19.37
CA GLN A 410 -0.69 -8.30 -19.73
C GLN A 410 -0.27 -7.54 -18.46
N PRO A 411 0.97 -7.02 -18.39
CA PRO A 411 1.44 -6.27 -17.23
C PRO A 411 0.56 -5.04 -17.02
N PHE A 412 -0.10 -4.92 -15.86
CA PHE A 412 -0.83 -3.71 -15.48
C PHE A 412 0.17 -2.70 -14.91
N GLU A 413 0.57 -1.69 -15.70
CA GLU A 413 1.69 -0.80 -15.41
C GLU A 413 1.38 0.24 -14.34
N PHE A 414 2.41 0.70 -13.61
CA PHE A 414 2.25 1.76 -12.62
C PHE A 414 1.74 3.08 -13.23
N ALA A 415 2.12 3.36 -14.48
CA ALA A 415 1.62 4.52 -15.23
C ALA A 415 0.09 4.49 -15.37
N ASP A 416 -0.50 3.31 -15.51
CA ASP A 416 -1.94 3.13 -15.64
C ASP A 416 -2.65 3.41 -14.31
N ILE A 417 -2.03 3.06 -13.18
CA ILE A 417 -2.56 3.29 -11.81
C ILE A 417 -2.53 4.78 -11.42
N GLU A 418 -1.43 5.47 -11.75
CA GLU A 418 -1.24 6.88 -11.42
C GLU A 418 -2.34 7.77 -12.03
N VAL A 419 -2.78 7.44 -13.25
CA VAL A 419 -3.87 8.12 -13.95
C VAL A 419 -5.17 8.10 -13.12
N PHE A 420 -5.54 6.96 -12.52
CA PHE A 420 -6.71 6.86 -11.65
C PHE A 420 -6.56 7.70 -10.38
N SER A 421 -5.38 7.69 -9.76
CA SER A 421 -5.14 8.47 -8.53
C SER A 421 -5.19 9.97 -8.79
N ARG A 422 -4.67 10.44 -9.94
CA ARG A 422 -4.85 11.82 -10.38
C ARG A 422 -6.32 12.17 -10.61
N ALA A 423 -7.11 11.26 -11.18
CA ALA A 423 -8.55 11.48 -11.36
C ALA A 423 -9.28 11.60 -10.00
N VAL A 424 -8.95 10.74 -9.04
CA VAL A 424 -9.50 10.83 -7.68
C VAL A 424 -9.08 12.13 -7.00
N LEU A 425 -7.79 12.50 -7.05
CA LEU A 425 -7.31 13.75 -6.47
C LEU A 425 -8.05 14.98 -6.98
N ARG A 426 -8.35 15.04 -8.29
CA ARG A 426 -9.16 16.13 -8.88
C ARG A 426 -10.60 16.17 -8.39
N LEU A 427 -11.14 15.03 -7.94
CA LEU A 427 -12.50 14.93 -7.41
C LEU A 427 -12.56 15.31 -5.93
N VAL A 428 -11.53 14.97 -5.15
CA VAL A 428 -11.47 15.26 -3.71
C VAL A 428 -10.86 16.63 -3.37
N SER A 429 -10.19 17.27 -4.33
CA SER A 429 -9.72 18.67 -4.25
C SER A 429 -10.79 19.63 -4.78
#